data_AF-A0A1G5XQZ2-F1
#
_entry.id   AF-A0A1G5XQZ2-F1
#
_cell.length_a   1.000
_cell.length_b   1.000
_cell.length_c   1.000
_cell.angle_alpha   90.00
_cell.angle_beta   90.00
_cell.angle_gamma   90.00
#
_symmetry.space_group_name_H-M   'P 1'
#
loop_
_entity.id
_entity.type
_entity.pdbx_description
1 polymer ?
#
loop_
_entity_poly.entity_id
_entity_poly.type
_entity_poly.pdbx_seq_one_letter_code
_entity_poly.pdbx_strand_id
1 'polypeptide(L)'
;MCALRPLTVFIAALLAGVGLPASAQVLDPTGNALIQQNDLQILQNRVQRQQYQQQQQQYRAQDRQIVPQPRPVVPQLKPSCQTQIIGNTAVTNCR
;
A
#
# COMPACT_ATOMS: atom_id res chain seq x y z
N MET A 1 52.20 33.90 -0.49
CA MET A 1 51.60 35.25 -0.64
C MET A 1 52.19 35.84 -1.91
N CYS A 2 51.39 36.05 -2.95
CA CYS A 2 51.60 37.05 -4.00
C CYS A 2 50.35 37.05 -4.89
N ALA A 3 49.60 38.14 -4.78
CA ALA A 3 48.41 38.44 -5.54
C ALA A 3 48.75 38.86 -6.97
N LEU A 4 47.78 38.76 -7.89
CA LEU A 4 47.27 39.88 -8.72
C LEU A 4 46.30 39.34 -9.78
N ARG A 5 44.99 39.60 -9.59
CA ARG A 5 44.01 39.85 -10.66
C ARG A 5 44.22 41.30 -11.18
N PRO A 6 43.54 41.86 -12.20
CA PRO A 6 42.57 41.34 -13.20
C PRO A 6 42.87 41.81 -14.66
N LEU A 7 42.21 41.27 -15.69
CA LEU A 7 41.73 42.13 -16.78
C LEU A 7 40.55 41.50 -17.53
N THR A 8 39.47 42.27 -17.52
CA THR A 8 38.22 42.17 -18.27
C THR A 8 38.42 42.12 -19.79
N VAL A 9 37.73 41.20 -20.46
CA VAL A 9 37.29 41.41 -21.85
C VAL A 9 35.79 41.18 -21.91
N PHE A 10 35.05 42.28 -21.72
CA PHE A 10 33.65 42.40 -22.12
C PHE A 10 33.64 42.71 -23.63
N ILE A 11 33.12 41.80 -24.46
CA ILE A 11 32.59 42.19 -25.77
C ILE A 11 31.21 41.55 -25.91
N ALA A 12 30.22 42.45 -25.93
CA ALA A 12 28.82 42.18 -26.17
C ALA A 12 28.57 41.83 -27.65
N ALA A 13 27.74 40.82 -27.89
CA ALA A 13 27.02 40.65 -29.14
C ALA A 13 25.62 40.13 -28.81
N LEU A 14 24.73 41.08 -28.53
CA LEU A 14 23.29 40.91 -28.42
C LEU A 14 22.67 41.05 -29.82
N LEU A 15 21.67 40.20 -30.11
CA LEU A 15 20.60 40.31 -31.12
C LEU A 15 20.88 39.72 -32.52
N ALA A 16 20.23 38.59 -32.86
CA ALA A 16 18.97 38.58 -33.63
C ALA A 16 18.71 37.24 -34.35
N GLY A 17 17.52 36.67 -34.11
CA GLY A 17 16.81 35.73 -35.02
C GLY A 17 17.23 34.26 -34.90
N VAL A 18 16.36 33.26 -34.86
CA VAL A 18 14.94 33.14 -35.23
C VAL A 18 14.34 31.93 -34.47
N GLY A 19 13.04 32.01 -34.21
CA GLY A 19 12.31 31.23 -33.21
C GLY A 19 12.43 29.71 -33.31
N LEU A 20 12.82 29.12 -32.19
CA LEU A 20 12.31 27.80 -31.81
C LEU A 20 10.90 28.01 -31.25
N PRO A 21 9.91 27.16 -31.57
CA PRO A 21 8.69 27.17 -30.81
C PRO A 21 9.07 26.69 -29.41
N ALA A 22 9.23 27.64 -28.48
CA ALA A 22 9.03 27.34 -27.09
C ALA A 22 7.57 26.90 -27.02
N SER A 23 7.34 25.59 -26.95
CA SER A 23 6.06 25.05 -26.52
C SER A 23 5.82 25.68 -25.16
N ALA A 24 5.04 26.76 -25.15
CA ALA A 24 4.40 27.26 -23.97
C ALA A 24 3.57 26.08 -23.49
N GLN A 25 4.14 25.32 -22.54
CA GLN A 25 3.36 24.46 -21.69
C GLN A 25 2.42 25.47 -21.03
N VAL A 26 1.18 25.49 -21.50
CA VAL A 26 0.11 26.14 -20.77
C VAL A 26 0.11 25.39 -19.45
N LEU A 27 0.87 25.93 -18.48
CA LEU A 27 0.79 25.54 -17.09
C LEU A 27 -0.63 25.91 -16.74
N ASP A 28 -1.55 24.97 -16.91
CA ASP A 28 -2.91 25.13 -16.47
C ASP A 28 -2.82 25.16 -14.94
N PRO A 29 -2.96 26.35 -14.30
CA PRO A 29 -2.87 26.44 -12.85
C PRO A 29 -3.95 25.58 -12.19
N THR A 30 -5.03 25.27 -12.92
CA THR A 30 -6.13 24.40 -12.51
C THR A 30 -5.67 22.94 -12.41
N GLY A 31 -4.86 22.45 -13.35
CA GLY A 31 -4.34 21.08 -13.35
C GLY A 31 -3.41 20.82 -12.17
N ASN A 32 -2.54 21.79 -11.85
CA ASN A 32 -1.61 21.68 -10.71
C ASN A 32 -2.34 21.66 -9.37
N ALA A 33 -3.39 22.48 -9.22
CA ALA A 33 -4.23 22.50 -8.03
C ALA A 33 -5.02 21.18 -7.86
N LEU A 34 -5.50 20.59 -8.96
CA LEU A 34 -6.26 19.33 -8.94
C LEU A 34 -5.37 18.14 -8.60
N ILE A 35 -4.13 18.10 -9.12
CA ILE A 35 -3.13 17.09 -8.78
C ILE A 35 -2.78 17.17 -7.29
N GLN A 36 -2.53 18.37 -6.77
CA GLN A 36 -2.17 18.55 -5.37
C GLN A 36 -3.31 18.15 -4.41
N GLN A 37 -4.57 18.39 -4.80
CA GLN A 37 -5.73 17.90 -4.06
C GLN A 37 -5.83 16.36 -4.10
N ASN A 38 -5.56 15.74 -5.26
CA ASN A 38 -5.57 14.29 -5.40
C ASN A 38 -4.47 13.63 -4.55
N ASP A 39 -3.27 14.21 -4.53
CA ASP A 39 -2.14 13.72 -3.74
C ASP A 39 -2.45 13.75 -2.23
N LEU A 40 -3.09 14.82 -1.74
CA LEU A 40 -3.52 14.89 -0.35
C LEU A 40 -4.54 13.79 -0.02
N GLN A 41 -5.50 13.55 -0.90
CA GLN A 41 -6.48 12.47 -0.73
C GLN A 41 -5.81 11.09 -0.77
N ILE A 42 -4.84 10.86 -1.66
CA ILE A 42 -4.06 9.62 -1.73
C ILE A 42 -3.28 9.40 -0.43
N LEU A 43 -2.63 10.44 0.09
CA LEU A 43 -1.87 10.34 1.34
C LEU A 43 -2.77 9.99 2.52
N GLN A 44 -3.93 10.64 2.66
CA GLN A 44 -4.90 10.31 3.70
C GLN A 44 -5.37 8.85 3.59
N ASN A 45 -5.68 8.39 2.37
CA ASN A 45 -6.07 7.00 2.15
C ASN A 45 -4.95 6.00 2.49
N ARG A 46 -3.69 6.32 2.17
CA ARG A 46 -2.54 5.48 2.54
C ARG A 46 -2.38 5.37 4.04
N VAL A 47 -2.42 6.50 4.76
CA VAL A 47 -2.29 6.53 6.22
C VAL A 47 -3.43 5.73 6.86
N GLN A 48 -4.67 5.94 6.42
CA GLN A 48 -5.83 5.20 6.93
C GLN A 48 -5.68 3.69 6.71
N ARG A 49 -5.27 3.25 5.51
CA ARG A 49 -5.03 1.83 5.22
C ARG A 49 -3.91 1.24 6.09
N GLN A 50 -2.82 1.97 6.30
CA GLN A 50 -1.74 1.53 7.17
C GLN A 50 -2.21 1.33 8.62
N GLN A 51 -3.01 2.27 9.14
CA GLN A 51 -3.57 2.16 10.49
C GLN A 51 -4.47 0.93 10.64
N TYR A 52 -5.40 0.71 9.71
CA TYR A 52 -6.26 -0.49 9.74
C TYR A 52 -5.48 -1.79 9.62
N GLN A 53 -4.44 -1.82 8.79
CA GLN A 53 -3.58 -3.00 8.66
C GLN A 53 -2.88 -3.34 9.97
N GLN A 54 -2.31 -2.34 10.65
CA GLN A 54 -1.66 -2.55 11.95
C GLN A 54 -2.67 -3.02 13.01
N GLN A 55 -3.85 -2.40 13.05
CA GLN A 55 -4.89 -2.76 14.01
C GLN A 55 -5.36 -4.21 13.84
N GLN A 56 -5.57 -4.66 12.60
CA GLN A 56 -5.91 -6.06 12.34
C GLN A 56 -4.79 -7.03 12.76
N GLN A 57 -3.52 -6.66 12.57
CA GLN A 57 -2.41 -7.50 13.02
C GLN A 57 -2.40 -7.65 14.55
N GLN A 58 -2.71 -6.57 15.28
CA GLN A 58 -2.85 -6.61 16.74
C GLN A 58 -4.00 -7.52 17.17
N TYR A 59 -5.18 -7.41 16.56
CA TYR A 59 -6.30 -8.30 16.86
C TYR A 59 -5.98 -9.77 16.56
N ARG A 60 -5.35 -10.05 15.41
CA ARG A 60 -4.88 -11.41 15.07
C ARG A 60 -3.85 -11.94 16.07
N ALA A 61 -2.99 -11.08 16.62
CA ALA A 61 -2.01 -11.46 17.63
C ALA A 61 -2.70 -11.76 18.97
N GLN A 62 -3.68 -10.94 19.37
CA GLN A 62 -4.47 -11.12 20.57
C GLN A 62 -5.33 -12.39 20.50
N ASP A 63 -6.02 -12.64 19.38
CA ASP A 63 -6.82 -13.85 19.17
C ASP A 63 -5.96 -15.12 19.22
N ARG A 64 -4.71 -15.06 18.77
CA ARG A 64 -3.76 -16.19 18.87
C ARG A 64 -3.26 -16.44 20.29
N GLN A 65 -3.28 -15.44 21.17
CA GLN A 65 -2.95 -15.62 22.58
C GLN A 65 -4.10 -16.30 23.35
N ILE A 66 -5.34 -16.17 22.87
CA ILE A 66 -6.45 -16.95 23.38
C ILE A 66 -6.16 -18.41 23.02
N VAL A 67 -5.95 -19.22 24.06
CA VAL A 67 -5.56 -20.63 23.97
C VAL A 67 -6.34 -21.31 22.84
N PRO A 68 -5.66 -21.94 21.86
CA PRO A 68 -6.34 -22.71 20.84
C PRO A 68 -7.28 -23.70 21.53
N GLN A 69 -8.58 -23.54 21.31
CA GLN A 69 -9.55 -24.49 21.84
C GLN A 69 -9.12 -25.89 21.40
N PRO A 70 -9.13 -26.91 22.28
CA PRO A 70 -8.85 -28.28 21.89
C PRO A 70 -9.64 -28.59 20.62
N ARG A 71 -8.95 -29.04 19.57
CA ARG A 71 -9.63 -29.42 18.32
C ARG A 71 -10.75 -30.40 18.71
N PRO A 72 -12.00 -30.13 18.32
CA PRO A 72 -13.08 -31.05 18.65
C PRO A 72 -12.73 -32.42 18.08
N VAL A 73 -12.88 -33.46 18.90
CA VAL A 73 -12.65 -34.84 18.47
C VAL A 73 -13.74 -35.15 17.44
N VAL A 74 -13.40 -34.99 16.17
CA VAL A 74 -14.29 -35.37 15.07
C VAL A 74 -14.27 -36.89 14.95
N PRO A 75 -15.45 -37.55 14.87
CA PRO A 75 -15.52 -38.97 14.60
C PRO A 75 -14.84 -39.28 13.26
N GLN A 76 -13.74 -40.03 13.30
CA GLN A 76 -13.08 -40.52 12.09
C GLN A 76 -13.87 -41.73 11.57
N LEU A 77 -14.66 -41.51 10.52
CA LEU A 77 -15.48 -42.57 9.92
C LEU A 77 -14.58 -43.52 9.12
N LYS A 78 -14.52 -44.80 9.51
CA LYS A 78 -13.93 -45.84 8.68
C LYS A 78 -14.93 -46.18 7.55
N PRO A 79 -14.50 -46.25 6.28
CA PRO A 79 -15.41 -46.42 5.14
C PRO A 79 -16.19 -47.75 5.16
N SER A 80 -15.74 -48.76 5.93
CA SER A 80 -16.37 -50.07 6.01
C SER A 80 -17.47 -50.20 7.06
N CYS A 81 -17.73 -49.17 7.87
CA CYS A 81 -18.69 -49.24 8.97
C CYS A 81 -19.92 -48.36 8.72
N GLN A 82 -21.10 -48.84 9.14
CA GLN A 82 -22.30 -48.03 9.06
C GLN A 82 -22.25 -46.92 10.11
N THR A 83 -22.39 -45.67 9.65
CA THR A 83 -22.47 -44.50 10.51
C THR A 83 -23.93 -44.15 10.73
N GLN A 84 -24.36 -44.07 11.99
CA GLN A 84 -25.71 -43.64 12.36
C GLN A 84 -25.62 -42.29 13.07
N ILE A 85 -26.48 -41.35 12.68
CA ILE A 85 -26.63 -40.06 13.36
C ILE A 85 -27.72 -40.21 14.43
N ILE A 86 -27.33 -40.10 15.70
CA ILE A 86 -28.25 -40.14 16.85
C ILE A 86 -28.16 -38.79 17.54
N GLY A 87 -29.20 -37.96 17.38
CA GLY A 87 -29.21 -36.57 17.85
C GLY A 87 -28.06 -35.76 17.22
N ASN A 88 -27.20 -35.18 18.06
CA ASN A 88 -26.03 -34.40 17.62
C ASN A 88 -24.73 -35.24 17.54
N THR A 89 -24.82 -36.57 17.66
CA THR A 89 -23.65 -37.47 17.70
C THR A 89 -23.66 -38.44 16.52
N ALA A 90 -22.49 -38.67 15.93
CA ALA A 90 -22.29 -39.71 14.91
C ALA A 90 -21.70 -40.96 15.58
N VAL A 91 -22.45 -42.06 15.57
CA VAL A 91 -22.03 -43.34 16.16
C VAL A 91 -21.69 -44.30 15.03
N THR A 92 -20.50 -44.90 15.10
CA THR A 92 -20.06 -45.88 14.11
C THR A 92 -20.32 -47.29 14.64
N ASN A 93 -21.12 -48.09 13.92
CA ASN A 93 -21.34 -49.50 14.24
C ASN A 93 -20.49 -50.36 13.28
N CYS A 94 -19.38 -50.88 13.79
CA CYS A 94 -18.56 -51.88 13.12
C CYS A 94 -18.81 -53.22 13.83
N ARG A 95 -19.33 -54.23 13.11
CA ARG A 95 -19.35 -55.61 13.60
C ARG A 95 -18.06 -56.33 13.22
#